data_AF-A0A3M1MSC2-F1
#
_entry.id   AF-A0A3M1MSC2-F1
#
_cell.length_a   1.000
_cell.length_b   1.000
_cell.length_c   1.000
_cell.angle_alpha   90.00
_cell.angle_beta   90.00
_cell.angle_gamma   90.00
#
_symmetry.space_group_name_H-M   'P 1'
#
loop_
_entity.id
_entity.type
_entity.pdbx_description
1 polymer ?
#
loop_
_entity_poly.entity_id
_entity_poly.type
_entity_poly.pdbx_seq_one_letter_code
_entity_poly.pdbx_strand_id
1 'polypeptide(L)' 'MIYGLEDDVIARIRAVLARYPQVDKALIYGSRALGTGRPGSDIDLALFGKHIDLQLVNRISNDLDDLMLP' A
#
# COMPACT_ATOMS: atom_id res chain seq x y z
N MET A 1 1.30 16.02 2.91
CA MET A 1 0.28 14.97 3.09
C MET A 1 -0.44 14.70 1.79
N ILE A 2 0.00 13.67 1.08
CA ILE A 2 -0.71 13.12 -0.08
C ILE A 2 -1.65 12.02 0.46
N TYR A 3 -2.89 11.94 -0.03
CA TYR A 3 -3.89 10.93 0.39
C TYR A 3 -4.26 10.91 1.88
N GLY A 4 -4.06 12.03 2.59
CA GLY A 4 -4.28 12.10 4.04
C GLY A 4 -3.32 11.20 4.84
N LEU A 5 -2.16 10.88 4.27
CA LEU A 5 -1.09 10.14 4.91
C LEU A 5 0.12 11.04 5.14
N GLU A 6 0.83 10.79 6.23
CA GLU A 6 2.15 11.38 6.47
C GLU A 6 3.16 10.84 5.46
N ASP A 7 4.16 11.66 5.14
CA ASP A 7 5.15 11.31 4.12
C ASP A 7 6.00 10.10 4.55
N ASP A 8 6.22 9.90 5.85
CA ASP A 8 6.87 8.70 6.41
C ASP A 8 6.06 7.42 6.16
N VAL A 9 4.74 7.46 6.37
CA VAL A 9 3.85 6.31 6.08
C VAL A 9 3.95 5.91 4.61
N ILE A 10 3.91 6.90 3.71
CA ILE A 10 4.05 6.66 2.26
C ILE A 10 5.43 6.06 1.95
N ALA A 11 6.50 6.56 2.58
CA ALA A 11 7.86 6.05 2.38
C ALA A 11 7.99 4.60 2.84
N ARG A 12 7.40 4.25 3.99
CA ARG A 12 7.41 2.88 4.53
C ARG A 12 6.64 1.91 3.64
N ILE A 13 5.45 2.27 3.17
CA ILE A 13 4.68 1.47 2.20
C ILE A 13 5.51 1.25 0.92
N ARG A 14 6.12 2.31 0.38
CA ARG A 14 6.98 2.20 -0.81
C ARG A 14 8.19 1.29 -0.58
N ALA A 15 8.82 1.36 0.58
CA ALA A 15 9.93 0.50 0.94
C ALA A 15 9.51 -0.98 0.99
N VAL A 16 8.31 -1.27 1.51
CA VAL A 16 7.75 -2.63 1.47
C VAL A 16 7.59 -3.11 0.04
N LEU A 17 6.88 -2.35 -0.80
CA LEU A 17 6.59 -2.73 -2.17
C LEU A 17 7.87 -2.88 -3.02
N ALA A 18 8.90 -2.07 -2.76
CA ALA A 18 10.19 -2.15 -3.46
C ALA A 18 10.94 -3.47 -3.24
N ARG A 19 10.60 -4.25 -2.20
CA ARG A 19 11.16 -5.60 -1.98
C ARG A 19 10.63 -6.63 -2.98
N TYR A 20 9.55 -6.31 -3.70
CA TYR A 20 8.83 -7.21 -4.57
C TYR A 20 8.99 -6.80 -6.04
N PRO A 21 10.01 -7.31 -6.76
CA PRO A 21 10.25 -6.95 -8.16
C PRO A 21 9.12 -7.35 -9.12
N GLN A 22 8.19 -8.21 -8.69
CA GLN A 22 6.99 -8.56 -9.44
C GLN A 22 5.96 -7.42 -9.47
N VAL A 23 6.07 -6.41 -8.61
CA VAL A 23 5.19 -5.24 -8.56
C VAL A 23 5.83 -4.12 -9.39
N ASP A 24 5.30 -3.89 -10.58
CA ASP A 24 5.75 -2.82 -11.46
C ASP A 24 5.19 -1.44 -11.02
N LYS A 25 3.97 -1.45 -10.46
CA LYS A 25 3.26 -0.24 -10.05
C LYS A 25 2.24 -0.56 -8.96
N ALA A 26 2.03 0.39 -8.05
CA ALA A 26 0.90 0.38 -7.12
C ALA A 26 0.08 1.67 -7.27
N LEU A 27 -1.24 1.56 -7.14
CA LEU A 27 -2.17 2.68 -7.11
C LEU A 27 -2.98 2.65 -5.82
N ILE A 28 -3.16 3.82 -5.22
CA ILE A 28 -4.13 3.99 -4.13
C ILE A 28 -5.53 4.15 -4.71
N TYR A 29 -6.51 3.49 -4.10
CA TYR A 29 -7.93 3.67 -4.39
C TYR A 29 -8.71 3.85 -3.09
N GLY A 30 -10.04 3.78 -3.16
CA GLY A 30 -10.89 3.87 -1.98
C GLY A 30 -10.96 5.28 -1.37
N SER A 31 -11.29 5.34 -0.08
CA SER A 31 -11.64 6.59 0.62
C SER A 31 -10.51 7.62 0.61
N ARG A 32 -9.25 7.17 0.76
CA ARG A 32 -8.07 8.04 0.77
C ARG A 32 -7.76 8.63 -0.62
N ALA A 33 -7.99 7.87 -1.69
CA ALA A 33 -7.86 8.39 -3.04
C ALA A 33 -8.95 9.43 -3.38
N LEU A 34 -10.14 9.28 -2.80
CA LEU A 34 -11.26 10.22 -2.95
C LEU A 34 -11.17 11.44 -2.02
N GLY A 35 -10.19 11.47 -1.11
CA GLY A 35 -10.04 12.55 -0.12
C GLY A 35 -11.09 12.52 1.00
N THR A 36 -11.83 11.41 1.15
CA THR A 36 -12.84 11.22 2.20
C THR A 36 -12.37 10.33 3.35
N GLY A 37 -11.12 9.85 3.29
CA GLY A 37 -10.48 9.09 4.35
C GLY A 37 -10.32 9.88 5.65
N ARG A 38 -10.35 9.19 6.78
CA ARG A 38 -10.23 9.71 8.15
C ARG A 38 -9.04 9.06 8.85
N PRO A 39 -8.59 9.56 10.02
CA PRO A 39 -7.64 8.82 10.86
C PRO A 39 -8.14 7.40 11.12
N GLY A 40 -7.28 6.40 10.97
CA GLY A 40 -7.62 4.98 11.06
C GLY A 40 -8.39 4.39 9.87
N SER A 41 -8.63 5.16 8.79
CA SER A 41 -9.15 4.56 7.55
C SER A 41 -8.11 3.71 6.84
N ASP A 42 -8.57 2.57 6.31
CA ASP A 42 -7.78 1.64 5.53
C ASP A 42 -7.04 2.31 4.36
N ILE A 43 -5.94 1.68 3.94
CA ILE A 43 -5.13 2.10 2.80
C ILE A 43 -5.29 1.06 1.68
N ASP A 44 -6.24 1.29 0.79
CA ASP A 44 -6.54 0.39 -0.31
C ASP A 44 -5.52 0.54 -1.45
N LEU A 45 -4.80 -0.54 -1.78
CA LEU A 45 -3.77 -0.56 -2.83
C LEU A 45 -4.08 -1.59 -3.92
N ALA A 46 -4.05 -1.15 -5.18
CA ALA A 46 -4.09 -2.01 -6.36
C ALA A 46 -2.67 -2.21 -6.88
N LEU A 47 -2.23 -3.47 -6.96
CA LEU A 47 -0.91 -3.84 -7.45
C LEU A 47 -0.97 -4.27 -8.92
N PHE A 48 -0.03 -3.79 -9.72
CA PHE A 48 0.11 -4.08 -11.13
C PHE A 48 1.46 -4.73 -11.39
N GLY A 49 1.45 -5.83 -12.13
CA GLY A 49 2.63 -6.60 -12.48
C GLY A 49 2.25 -7.86 -13.26
N LYS A 50 3.19 -8.39 -14.05
CA LYS A 50 2.90 -9.56 -14.92
C LYS A 50 2.73 -10.88 -14.16
N HIS A 51 3.36 -11.02 -13.00
CA HIS A 51 3.43 -12.27 -12.23
C HIS A 51 2.99 -12.05 -10.78
N ILE A 52 1.80 -11.48 -10.62
CA ILE A 52 1.17 -11.32 -9.31
C ILE A 52 0.21 -12.48 -9.09
N ASP A 53 0.52 -13.32 -8.12
CA ASP A 53 -0.33 -14.41 -7.66
C ASP A 53 -0.79 -14.20 -6.21
N LEU A 54 -1.70 -15.05 -5.74
CA LEU A 54 -2.26 -14.94 -4.39
C LEU A 54 -1.20 -15.09 -3.29
N GLN A 55 -0.17 -15.91 -3.51
CA GLN A 55 0.90 -16.11 -2.52
C GLN A 55 1.76 -14.86 -2.37
N LEU A 56 2.06 -14.17 -3.47
CA LEU A 56 2.74 -12.89 -3.46
C LEU A 56 1.88 -11.81 -2.78
N VAL A 57 0.60 -11.71 -3.15
CA VAL A 57 -0.32 -10.73 -2.54
C VAL A 57 -0.41 -10.93 -1.03
N ASN A 58 -0.56 -12.17 -0.55
CA ASN A 58 -0.62 -12.46 0.87
C ASN A 58 0.69 -12.10 1.60
N ARG A 59 1.86 -12.34 0.99
CA ARG A 59 3.15 -11.93 1.57
C ARG A 59 3.26 -10.41 1.69
N ILE A 60 2.88 -9.70 0.63
CA ILE A 60 2.87 -8.23 0.63
C ILE A 60 1.90 -7.70 1.69
N SER A 61 0.71 -8.29 1.81
CA SER A 61 -0.29 -7.90 2.83
C SER A 61 0.27 -8.03 4.24
N ASN A 62 0.85 -9.19 4.58
CA ASN A 62 1.45 -9.42 5.90
C ASN A 62 2.59 -8.42 6.19
N ASP A 63 3.45 -8.20 5.20
CA ASP A 63 4.56 -7.25 5.31
C ASP A 63 4.12 -5.78 5.46
N LEU A 64 2.94 -5.42 4.92
CA LEU A 64 2.34 -4.11 5.11
C LEU A 64 1.66 -4.01 6.48
N ASP A 65 1.01 -5.06 6.96
CA ASP A 65 0.41 -5.11 8.30
C ASP A 65 1.47 -4.99 9.40
N ASP A 66 2.65 -5.60 9.21
CA ASP A 66 3.80 -5.50 10.12
C ASP A 66 4.38 -4.08 10.24
N LEU A 67 3.98 -3.15 9.36
CA LEU A 67 4.32 -1.74 9.52
C LEU A 67 3.60 -1.12 10.72
N MET A 68 2.53 -1.72 11.27
CA MET A 68 1.79 -1.18 12.42
C MET A 68 1.48 0.31 12.23
N LEU A 69 0.96 0.66 11.05
CA LEU A 69 0.67 2.04 10.68
C LEU A 69 -0.43 2.62 11.60
N PRO A 70 -0.38 3.94 11.88
CA PRO A 70 -1.33 4.61 12.75
C PRO A 70 -2.74 4.77 12.14
#